data_AF-A0A967BCH7-F1
#
_entry.id   AF-A0A967BCH7-F1
#
_cell.length_a   1.000
_cell.length_b   1.000
_cell.length_c   1.000
_cell.angle_alpha   90.00
_cell.angle_beta   90.00
_cell.angle_gamma   90.00
#
_symmetry.space_group_name_H-M   'P 1'
#
loop_
_entity.id
_entity.type
_entity.pdbx_description
1 polymer ?
#
loop_
_entity_poly.entity_id
_entity_poly.type
_entity_poly.pdbx_seq_one_letter_code
_entity_poly.pdbx_strand_id
1 'polypeptide(L)'
;MRLVWPSFRGLPLAAGLITALSGAATAETDFTALTPTEQAIFHNELREVLLSVPGLLPDAPAPPINPYADAIANDLALLSDREQALYGPHLPGFGRADAALKIALFITPDCPDCDLAQDDLRKLVQDYDLRVTLIDMIQQADLARALELDTAPSYVLPDRMLRGHIPPIVLERYFEQ
;
A
#
# COMPACT_ATOMS: atom_id res chain seq x y z
N MET A 1 -13.08 19.77 -80.71
CA MET A 1 -12.16 20.17 -81.80
C MET A 1 -10.75 20.11 -81.23
N ARG A 2 -9.88 19.27 -81.82
CA ARG A 2 -8.47 19.09 -81.43
C ARG A 2 -7.70 20.39 -81.62
N LEU A 3 -6.81 20.73 -80.70
CA LEU A 3 -5.51 21.30 -81.06
C LEU A 3 -4.47 20.86 -80.03
N VAL A 4 -3.62 19.97 -80.53
CA VAL A 4 -2.35 19.49 -80.00
C VAL A 4 -1.33 20.62 -80.10
N TRP A 5 -0.47 20.78 -79.09
CA TRP A 5 0.88 21.25 -79.33
C TRP A 5 1.89 20.49 -78.45
N PRO A 6 3.06 20.08 -78.98
CA PRO A 6 3.89 19.02 -78.44
C PRO A 6 5.04 19.53 -77.56
N SER A 7 5.40 18.67 -76.63
CA SER A 7 6.75 18.16 -76.34
C SER A 7 7.96 18.99 -76.77
N PHE A 8 8.64 19.59 -75.80
CA PHE A 8 10.09 19.74 -75.84
C PHE A 8 10.73 18.66 -74.96
N ARG A 9 11.36 17.69 -75.62
CA ARG A 9 12.31 16.74 -75.04
C ARG A 9 13.70 17.36 -75.05
N GLY A 10 14.47 17.20 -73.98
CA GLY A 10 15.92 17.43 -74.00
C GLY A 10 16.59 17.63 -72.63
N LEU A 11 16.72 16.55 -71.85
CA LEU A 11 17.81 16.32 -70.88
C LEU A 11 19.17 16.26 -71.63
N PRO A 12 20.39 16.26 -71.02
CA PRO A 12 20.73 15.93 -69.62
C PRO A 12 21.90 16.76 -68.99
N LEU A 13 22.25 16.38 -67.74
CA LEU A 13 23.57 16.40 -67.07
C LEU A 13 23.69 17.22 -65.78
N ALA A 14 24.10 16.46 -64.75
CA ALA A 14 25.05 16.79 -63.67
C ALA A 14 24.49 16.79 -62.24
N ALA A 15 24.80 15.68 -61.56
CA ALA A 15 25.42 15.59 -60.25
C ALA A 15 24.87 16.44 -59.07
N GLY A 16 24.49 15.72 -58.01
CA GLY A 16 25.15 15.95 -56.72
C GLY A 16 24.25 16.25 -55.52
N LEU A 17 24.49 15.43 -54.49
CA LEU A 17 24.38 15.71 -53.06
C LEU A 17 23.01 15.61 -52.36
N ILE A 18 22.93 14.51 -51.62
CA ILE A 18 22.14 14.27 -50.40
C ILE A 18 22.26 15.46 -49.43
N THR A 19 21.13 16.05 -49.05
CA THR A 19 20.99 16.78 -47.80
C THR A 19 19.89 16.12 -46.99
N ALA A 20 20.30 15.23 -46.08
CA ALA A 20 19.49 14.82 -44.96
C ALA A 20 19.22 16.07 -44.11
N LEU A 21 17.97 16.53 -44.12
CA LEU A 21 17.53 17.59 -43.22
C LEU A 21 17.28 16.97 -41.84
N SER A 22 18.36 16.83 -41.07
CA SER A 22 18.28 16.63 -39.62
C SER A 22 17.73 17.93 -39.01
N GLY A 23 16.40 18.03 -38.91
CA GLY A 23 15.73 19.08 -38.16
C GLY A 23 15.99 18.89 -36.67
N ALA A 24 16.68 19.85 -36.07
CA ALA A 24 16.93 19.92 -34.63
C ALA A 24 15.61 19.87 -33.87
N ALA A 25 15.48 18.92 -32.94
CA ALA A 25 14.44 18.97 -31.93
C ALA A 25 14.70 20.20 -31.05
N THR A 26 13.81 21.19 -31.10
CA THR A 26 13.74 22.24 -30.09
C THR A 26 13.25 21.57 -28.80
N ALA A 27 14.16 21.27 -27.89
CA ALA A 27 13.81 20.73 -26.59
C ALA A 27 13.12 21.83 -25.76
N GLU A 28 11.79 21.87 -25.81
CA GLU A 28 10.97 22.44 -24.76
C GLU A 28 11.07 21.47 -23.59
N THR A 29 12.05 21.67 -22.69
CA THR A 29 12.31 20.72 -21.59
C THR A 29 11.27 20.90 -20.49
N ASP A 30 10.03 20.51 -20.78
CA ASP A 30 9.05 20.18 -19.74
C ASP A 30 9.41 18.81 -19.17
N PHE A 31 10.18 18.81 -18.09
CA PHE A 31 10.56 17.59 -17.36
C PHE A 31 9.37 16.84 -16.75
N THR A 32 8.16 17.43 -16.76
CA THR A 32 6.93 16.79 -16.29
C THR A 32 6.13 16.10 -17.42
N ALA A 33 6.53 16.27 -18.69
CA ALA A 33 5.81 15.77 -19.86
C ALA A 33 6.74 15.12 -20.92
N LEU A 34 7.63 14.23 -20.49
CA LEU A 34 8.56 13.52 -21.40
C LEU A 34 7.87 12.38 -22.16
N THR A 35 8.17 12.22 -23.45
CA THR A 35 7.83 10.99 -24.18
C THR A 35 8.63 9.80 -23.65
N PRO A 36 8.20 8.54 -23.89
CA PRO A 36 8.94 7.36 -23.42
C PRO A 36 10.39 7.30 -23.92
N THR A 37 10.64 7.76 -25.15
CA THR A 37 11.99 7.82 -25.73
C THR A 37 12.85 8.87 -25.03
N GLU A 38 12.31 10.06 -24.78
CA GLU A 38 13.01 11.13 -24.07
C GLU A 38 13.30 10.75 -22.61
N GLN A 39 12.35 10.09 -21.94
CA GLN A 39 12.55 9.56 -20.59
C GLN A 39 13.68 8.54 -20.54
N ALA A 40 13.75 7.62 -21.52
CA ALA A 40 14.81 6.62 -21.59
C ALA A 40 16.20 7.25 -21.78
N ILE A 41 16.30 8.27 -22.64
CA ILE A 41 17.54 9.04 -22.85
C ILE A 41 17.92 9.77 -21.57
N PHE A 42 16.98 10.51 -20.97
CA PHE A 42 17.22 11.25 -19.73
C PHE A 42 17.69 10.35 -18.57
N HIS A 43 17.09 9.17 -18.40
CA HIS A 43 17.52 8.19 -17.38
C HIS A 43 18.94 7.67 -17.63
N ASN A 44 19.34 7.52 -18.89
CA ASN A 44 20.69 7.09 -19.23
C ASN A 44 21.73 8.15 -18.86
N GLU A 45 21.47 9.41 -19.22
CA GLU A 45 22.34 10.54 -18.88
C GLU A 45 22.42 10.75 -17.36
N LEU A 46 21.29 10.69 -16.64
CA LEU A 46 21.28 10.77 -15.18
C LEU A 46 22.11 9.65 -14.53
N ARG A 47 22.01 8.42 -15.02
CA ARG A 47 22.82 7.31 -14.52
C ARG A 47 24.30 7.59 -14.72
N GLU A 48 24.69 8.05 -15.91
CA GLU A 48 26.09 8.36 -16.19
C GLU A 48 26.63 9.46 -15.28
N VAL A 49 25.85 10.52 -15.06
CA VAL A 49 26.19 11.62 -14.16
C VAL A 49 26.31 11.15 -12.70
N LEU A 50 25.37 10.32 -12.22
CA LEU A 50 25.42 9.76 -10.87
C LEU A 50 26.61 8.81 -10.65
N LEU A 51 27.05 8.09 -11.69
CA LEU A 51 28.21 7.20 -11.63
C LEU A 51 29.55 7.94 -11.75
N SER A 52 29.58 9.05 -12.49
CA SER A 52 30.80 9.81 -12.77
C SER A 52 31.13 10.86 -11.71
N VAL A 53 30.16 11.30 -10.91
CA VAL A 53 30.35 12.31 -9.87
C VAL A 53 30.14 11.72 -8.46
N PRO A 54 31.17 11.07 -7.90
CA PRO A 54 31.17 10.64 -6.49
C PRO A 54 31.16 11.88 -5.59
N GLY A 55 29.96 12.27 -5.14
CA GLY A 55 29.71 13.48 -4.36
C GLY A 55 28.38 14.18 -4.66
N LEU A 56 27.64 13.76 -5.70
CA LEU A 56 26.28 14.24 -5.95
C LEU A 56 25.26 13.71 -4.93
N LEU A 57 25.51 12.52 -4.39
CA LEU A 57 24.69 11.97 -3.32
C LEU A 57 25.16 12.57 -1.99
N PRO A 58 24.26 13.11 -1.15
CA PRO A 58 24.65 13.56 0.17
C PRO A 58 25.28 12.39 0.95
N ASP A 59 26.37 12.66 1.68
CA ASP A 59 26.97 11.70 2.61
C ASP A 59 26.02 11.30 3.76
N ALA A 60 24.93 12.07 3.93
CA ALA A 60 23.89 11.81 4.89
C ALA A 60 22.80 10.92 4.28
N PRO A 61 22.32 9.89 5.01
CA PRO A 61 21.13 9.17 4.61
C PRO A 61 19.99 10.18 4.43
N ALA A 62 19.19 9.98 3.39
CA ALA A 62 17.95 10.73 3.22
C ALA A 62 17.16 10.67 4.54
N PRO A 63 16.52 11.78 4.98
CA PRO A 63 15.68 11.72 6.16
C PRO A 63 14.67 10.59 5.96
N PRO A 64 14.38 9.78 6.99
CA PRO A 64 13.42 8.71 6.86
C PRO A 64 12.06 9.34 6.57
N ILE A 65 11.65 9.29 5.29
CA ILE A 65 10.28 9.60 4.90
C ILE A 65 9.49 8.35 5.26
N ASN A 66 8.52 8.49 6.16
CA ASN A 66 7.49 7.47 6.37
C ASN A 66 6.27 7.87 5.52
N PRO A 67 6.18 7.44 4.25
CA PRO A 67 5.07 7.82 3.37
C PRO A 67 3.71 7.30 3.87
N TYR A 68 3.70 6.44 4.90
CA TYR A 68 2.50 5.86 5.49
C TYR A 68 2.14 6.46 6.85
N ALA A 69 2.86 7.49 7.34
CA ALA A 69 2.62 8.05 8.66
C ALA A 69 1.18 8.54 8.86
N ASP A 70 0.63 9.25 7.87
CA ASP A 70 -0.74 9.77 7.92
C ASP A 70 -1.77 8.63 7.85
N ALA A 71 -1.51 7.60 7.04
CA ALA A 71 -2.38 6.43 6.95
C ALA A 71 -2.41 5.66 8.28
N ILE A 72 -1.23 5.43 8.88
CA ILE A 72 -1.12 4.79 10.20
C ILE A 72 -1.86 5.62 11.27
N ALA A 73 -1.69 6.94 11.26
CA ALA A 73 -2.36 7.82 12.22
C ALA A 73 -3.89 7.76 12.08
N ASN A 74 -4.39 7.70 10.83
CA ASN A 74 -5.81 7.56 10.56
C ASN A 74 -6.37 6.21 11.02
N ASP A 75 -5.65 5.12 10.78
CA ASP A 75 -6.05 3.78 11.22
C ASP A 75 -6.08 3.66 12.74
N LEU A 76 -5.08 4.24 13.43
CA LEU A 76 -5.05 4.30 14.89
C LEU A 76 -6.18 5.15 15.46
N ALA A 77 -6.50 6.29 14.83
CA ALA A 77 -7.64 7.12 15.23
C ALA A 77 -8.96 6.35 15.11
N LEU A 78 -9.14 5.59 14.03
CA LEU A 78 -10.32 4.76 13.83
C LEU A 78 -10.49 3.70 14.93
N LEU A 79 -9.41 3.07 15.39
CA LEU A 79 -9.44 2.12 16.50
C LEU A 79 -9.74 2.81 17.84
N SER A 80 -9.07 3.93 18.11
CA SER A 80 -9.23 4.70 19.35
C SER A 80 -10.66 5.22 19.54
N ASP A 81 -11.28 5.75 18.48
CA ASP A 81 -12.65 6.26 18.51
C ASP A 81 -13.70 5.17 18.79
N ARG A 82 -13.31 3.90 18.66
CA ARG A 82 -14.19 2.74 18.81
C ARG A 82 -13.87 1.90 20.04
N GLU A 83 -13.04 2.41 20.96
CA GLU A 83 -12.58 1.65 22.12
C GLU A 83 -13.75 1.06 22.93
N GLN A 84 -14.82 1.83 23.17
CA GLN A 84 -15.98 1.31 23.93
C GLN A 84 -16.75 0.21 23.18
N ALA A 85 -16.80 0.26 21.85
CA ALA A 85 -17.48 -0.74 21.03
C ALA A 85 -16.64 -2.02 20.84
N LEU A 86 -15.31 -1.92 20.99
CA LEU A 86 -14.38 -3.04 20.88
C LEU A 86 -14.08 -3.69 22.23
N TYR A 87 -13.91 -2.89 23.27
CA TYR A 87 -13.36 -3.33 24.56
C TYR A 87 -14.19 -2.91 25.78
N GLY A 88 -15.41 -2.42 25.57
CA GLY A 88 -16.30 -2.07 26.66
C GLY A 88 -16.51 -3.25 27.63
N PRO A 89 -16.44 -3.04 28.96
CA PRO A 89 -16.53 -4.13 29.94
C PRO A 89 -17.90 -4.81 29.98
N HIS A 90 -18.93 -4.16 29.41
CA HIS A 90 -20.29 -4.68 29.28
C HIS A 90 -20.46 -5.62 28.08
N LEU A 91 -19.49 -5.66 27.16
CA LEU A 91 -19.57 -6.49 25.96
C LEU A 91 -19.34 -7.97 26.29
N PRO A 92 -19.97 -8.90 25.55
CA PRO A 92 -19.78 -10.33 25.76
C PRO A 92 -18.32 -10.73 25.55
N GLY A 93 -17.83 -11.66 26.35
CA GLY A 93 -16.44 -12.10 26.30
C GLY A 93 -15.96 -12.73 27.59
N PHE A 94 -14.66 -13.03 27.68
CA PHE A 94 -14.04 -13.70 28.83
C PHE A 94 -12.72 -13.02 29.25
N GLY A 95 -12.24 -13.36 30.44
CA GLY A 95 -11.15 -12.64 31.12
C GLY A 95 -11.64 -11.48 31.97
N ARG A 96 -10.73 -10.87 32.73
CA ARG A 96 -11.04 -9.84 33.72
C ARG A 96 -11.48 -8.54 33.03
N ALA A 97 -12.52 -7.88 33.55
CA ALA A 97 -13.10 -6.70 32.88
C ALA A 97 -12.17 -5.47 32.87
N ASP A 98 -11.24 -5.39 33.81
CA ASP A 98 -10.25 -4.32 33.98
C ASP A 98 -8.82 -4.76 33.56
N ALA A 99 -8.71 -5.83 32.80
CA ALA A 99 -7.42 -6.36 32.35
C ALA A 99 -6.65 -5.32 31.51
N ALA A 100 -5.32 -5.30 31.67
CA ALA A 100 -4.46 -4.38 30.94
C ALA A 100 -4.43 -4.66 29.43
N LEU A 101 -4.35 -5.94 29.04
CA LEU A 101 -4.35 -6.36 27.64
C LEU A 101 -5.79 -6.55 27.16
N LYS A 102 -6.08 -6.12 25.93
CA LYS A 102 -7.42 -6.17 25.34
C LYS A 102 -7.35 -6.76 23.93
N ILE A 103 -8.24 -7.71 23.63
CA ILE A 103 -8.46 -8.25 22.29
C ILE A 103 -9.96 -8.25 22.01
N ALA A 104 -10.37 -7.76 20.85
CA ALA A 104 -11.70 -7.99 20.31
C ALA A 104 -11.60 -9.04 19.20
N LEU A 105 -12.18 -10.22 19.44
CA LEU A 105 -12.23 -11.31 18.49
C LEU A 105 -13.53 -11.22 17.69
N PHE A 106 -13.39 -10.93 16.40
CA PHE A 106 -14.48 -10.96 15.43
C PHE A 106 -14.67 -12.39 14.92
N ILE A 107 -15.90 -12.88 15.00
CA ILE A 107 -16.29 -14.25 14.66
C ILE A 107 -17.54 -14.24 13.76
N THR A 108 -17.80 -15.37 13.11
CA THR A 108 -19.06 -15.64 12.42
C THR A 108 -19.65 -16.96 12.90
N PRO A 109 -20.96 -17.21 12.70
CA PRO A 109 -21.52 -18.54 12.84
C PRO A 109 -20.80 -19.57 11.96
N ASP A 110 -20.85 -20.84 12.36
CA ASP A 110 -20.32 -21.98 11.60
C ASP A 110 -18.83 -21.82 11.17
N CYS A 111 -18.00 -21.32 12.09
CA CYS A 111 -16.59 -21.04 11.88
C CYS A 111 -15.70 -21.90 12.80
N PRO A 112 -15.18 -23.06 12.35
CA PRO A 112 -14.33 -23.91 13.18
C PRO A 112 -13.04 -23.23 13.66
N ASP A 113 -12.45 -22.37 12.82
CA ASP A 113 -11.27 -21.59 13.18
C ASP A 113 -11.57 -20.54 14.26
N CYS A 114 -12.81 -20.06 14.33
CA CYS A 114 -13.27 -19.17 15.40
C CYS A 114 -13.40 -19.92 16.72
N ASP A 115 -13.81 -21.19 16.70
CA ASP A 115 -13.85 -22.04 17.89
C ASP A 115 -12.41 -22.30 18.40
N LEU A 116 -11.49 -22.65 17.49
CA LEU A 116 -10.07 -22.81 17.83
C LEU A 116 -9.46 -21.53 18.39
N ALA A 117 -9.73 -20.38 17.77
CA ALA A 117 -9.28 -19.07 18.23
C ALA A 117 -9.76 -18.76 19.65
N GLN A 118 -11.03 -19.05 19.94
CA GLN A 118 -11.60 -18.85 21.27
C GLN A 118 -10.96 -19.76 22.31
N ASP A 119 -10.77 -21.04 21.99
CA ASP A 119 -10.14 -22.00 22.91
C ASP A 119 -8.69 -21.62 23.22
N ASP A 120 -7.96 -21.16 22.22
CA ASP A 120 -6.59 -20.67 22.36
C ASP A 120 -6.51 -19.41 23.23
N LEU A 121 -7.37 -18.43 22.97
CA LEU A 121 -7.46 -17.22 23.79
C LEU A 121 -7.91 -17.50 25.23
N ARG A 122 -8.79 -18.49 25.45
CA ARG A 122 -9.21 -18.90 26.81
C ARG A 122 -8.04 -19.45 27.63
N LYS A 123 -7.08 -20.13 26.99
CA LYS A 123 -5.84 -20.56 27.64
C LYS A 123 -4.98 -19.34 27.98
N LEU A 124 -4.78 -18.43 27.03
CA LEU A 124 -3.95 -17.23 27.25
C LEU A 124 -4.48 -16.34 28.38
N VAL A 125 -5.80 -16.21 28.53
CA VAL A 125 -6.42 -15.46 29.65
C VAL A 125 -6.08 -16.05 31.04
N GLN A 126 -5.63 -17.31 31.12
CA GLN A 126 -5.16 -17.87 32.40
C GLN A 126 -3.77 -17.36 32.78
N ASP A 127 -2.92 -17.08 31.80
CA ASP A 127 -1.50 -16.76 32.00
C ASP A 127 -1.22 -15.24 31.93
N TYR A 128 -2.07 -14.51 31.22
CA TYR A 128 -1.92 -13.08 30.97
C TYR A 128 -3.08 -12.26 31.54
N ASP A 129 -2.80 -11.02 31.95
CA ASP A 129 -3.84 -10.06 32.31
C ASP A 129 -4.57 -9.54 31.06
N LEU A 130 -5.40 -10.41 30.48
CA LEU A 130 -6.05 -10.26 29.18
C LEU A 130 -7.57 -10.29 29.29
N ARG A 131 -8.22 -9.34 28.63
CA ARG A 131 -9.65 -9.31 28.33
C ARG A 131 -9.87 -9.63 26.86
N VAL A 132 -10.76 -10.58 26.59
CA VAL A 132 -11.22 -10.90 25.23
C VAL A 132 -12.69 -10.55 25.10
N THR A 133 -13.03 -9.67 24.17
CA THR A 133 -14.40 -9.38 23.72
C THR A 133 -14.72 -10.28 22.52
N LEU A 134 -15.94 -10.82 22.47
CA LEU A 134 -16.45 -11.57 21.33
C LEU A 134 -17.41 -10.71 20.53
N ILE A 135 -17.16 -10.56 19.23
CA ILE A 135 -17.97 -9.72 18.34
C ILE A 135 -18.42 -10.56 17.15
N ASP A 136 -19.72 -10.77 17.02
CA ASP A 136 -20.29 -11.43 15.85
C ASP A 136 -20.35 -10.44 14.68
N MET A 137 -19.66 -10.77 13.58
CA MET A 137 -19.55 -9.92 12.38
C MET A 137 -20.88 -9.73 11.65
N ILE A 138 -21.82 -10.65 11.79
CA ILE A 138 -23.16 -10.55 11.20
C ILE A 138 -24.03 -9.62 12.03
N GLN A 139 -23.98 -9.74 13.36
CA GLN A 139 -24.73 -8.86 14.27
C GLN A 139 -24.16 -7.45 14.34
N GLN A 140 -22.84 -7.30 14.15
CA GLN A 140 -22.11 -6.04 14.20
C GLN A 140 -21.49 -5.70 12.84
N ALA A 141 -22.26 -5.86 11.76
CA ALA A 141 -21.81 -5.68 10.39
C ALA A 141 -21.26 -4.27 10.11
N ASP A 142 -21.83 -3.23 10.71
CA ASP A 142 -21.33 -1.86 10.56
C ASP A 142 -19.95 -1.67 11.18
N LEU A 143 -19.70 -2.31 12.33
CA LEU A 143 -18.38 -2.26 12.98
C LEU A 143 -17.35 -3.05 12.18
N ALA A 144 -17.70 -4.26 11.72
CA ALA A 144 -16.84 -5.08 10.88
C ALA A 144 -16.48 -4.36 9.56
N ARG A 145 -17.46 -3.75 8.89
CA ARG A 145 -17.26 -2.96 7.68
C ARG A 145 -16.40 -1.72 7.91
N ALA A 146 -16.62 -1.02 9.01
CA ALA A 146 -15.83 0.17 9.34
C ALA A 146 -14.35 -0.16 9.56
N LEU A 147 -14.04 -1.35 10.07
CA LEU A 147 -12.68 -1.86 10.28
C LEU A 147 -12.16 -2.66 9.08
N GLU A 148 -12.90 -2.70 7.98
CA GLU A 148 -12.59 -3.43 6.76
C GLU A 148 -12.29 -4.92 7.00
N LEU A 149 -12.96 -5.52 7.98
CA LEU A 149 -12.83 -6.93 8.34
C LEU A 149 -13.80 -7.77 7.48
N ASP A 150 -13.25 -8.59 6.61
CA ASP A 150 -13.96 -9.44 5.65
C ASP A 150 -13.79 -10.95 5.94
N THR A 151 -12.94 -11.29 6.91
CA THR A 151 -12.55 -12.68 7.22
C THR A 151 -12.71 -12.95 8.72
N ALA A 152 -13.25 -14.11 9.06
CA ALA A 152 -13.33 -14.60 10.43
C ALA A 152 -12.42 -15.84 10.62
N PRO A 153 -11.77 -16.01 11.79
CA PRO A 153 -11.69 -15.04 12.87
C PRO A 153 -10.79 -13.84 12.50
N SER A 154 -11.02 -12.69 13.12
CA SER A 154 -10.11 -11.54 13.09
C SER A 154 -9.91 -10.97 14.50
N TYR A 155 -8.70 -10.55 14.82
CA TYR A 155 -8.29 -10.06 16.14
C TYR A 155 -8.00 -8.57 16.03
N VAL A 156 -8.70 -7.76 16.81
CA VAL A 156 -8.45 -6.33 16.92
C VAL A 156 -7.81 -6.08 18.29
N LEU A 157 -6.57 -5.60 18.24
CA LEU A 157 -5.78 -5.14 19.38
C LEU A 157 -5.78 -3.60 19.38
N PRO A 158 -5.39 -2.92 20.48
CA PRO A 158 -5.47 -1.47 20.57
C PRO A 158 -4.76 -0.71 19.44
N ASP A 159 -3.71 -1.30 18.87
CA ASP A 159 -2.81 -0.67 17.90
C ASP A 159 -2.72 -1.40 16.55
N ARG A 160 -3.41 -2.54 16.38
CA ARG A 160 -3.26 -3.40 15.20
C ARG A 160 -4.42 -4.37 15.02
N MET A 161 -4.56 -4.88 13.80
CA MET A 161 -5.56 -5.89 13.44
C MET A 161 -4.88 -7.09 12.77
N LEU A 162 -5.26 -8.30 13.18
CA LEU A 162 -4.76 -9.56 12.63
C LEU A 162 -5.93 -10.32 12.02
N ARG A 163 -5.78 -10.84 10.79
CA ARG A 163 -6.84 -11.57 10.08
C ARG A 163 -6.51 -13.05 9.96
N GLY A 164 -7.51 -13.90 10.12
CA GLY A 164 -7.38 -15.37 10.14
C GLY A 164 -6.96 -15.90 11.51
N HIS A 165 -6.98 -17.22 11.70
CA HIS A 165 -6.52 -17.85 12.95
C HIS A 165 -5.04 -17.56 13.19
N ILE A 166 -4.72 -17.06 14.39
CA ILE A 166 -3.35 -16.74 14.81
C ILE A 166 -2.96 -17.70 15.94
N PRO A 167 -1.89 -18.49 15.80
CA PRO A 167 -1.43 -19.38 16.86
C PRO A 167 -1.07 -18.62 18.16
N PRO A 168 -1.28 -19.22 19.35
CA PRO A 168 -1.00 -18.58 20.64
C PRO A 168 0.42 -18.00 20.75
N ILE A 169 1.42 -18.77 20.32
CA ILE A 169 2.83 -18.36 20.38
C ILE A 169 3.13 -17.08 19.59
N VAL A 170 2.32 -16.78 18.57
CA VAL A 170 2.42 -15.55 17.78
C VAL A 170 1.68 -14.42 18.50
N LEU A 171 0.49 -14.68 19.07
CA LEU A 171 -0.26 -13.73 19.88
C LEU A 171 0.55 -13.23 21.09
N GLU A 172 1.33 -14.09 21.73
CA GLU A 172 2.14 -13.71 22.90
C GLU A 172 3.21 -12.66 22.56
N ARG A 173 3.78 -12.69 21.35
CA ARG A 173 4.76 -11.68 20.89
C ARG A 173 4.20 -10.25 20.83
N TYR A 174 2.89 -10.14 20.81
CA TYR A 174 2.16 -8.89 20.77
C TYR A 174 1.85 -8.35 22.18
N PHE A 175 1.99 -9.17 23.22
CA PHE A 175 1.76 -8.78 24.62
C PHE A 175 3.03 -8.24 25.30
N GLU A 176 4.20 -8.59 24.79
CA GLU A 176 5.51 -8.25 25.36
C GLU A 176 6.07 -6.88 24.88
N GLN A 177 5.30 -6.11 24.11
CA GLN A 177 5.74 -4.84 23.49
C GLN A 177 5.33 -3.61 24.29
#